data_AF-A0A965BTI2-F1
#
_entry.id   AF-A0A965BTI2-F1
#
_cell.length_a   1.000
_cell.length_b   1.000
_cell.length_c   1.000
_cell.angle_alpha   90.00
_cell.angle_beta   90.00
_cell.angle_gamma   90.00
#
_symmetry.space_group_name_H-M   'P 1'
#
loop_
_entity.id
_entity.type
_entity.pdbx_description
1 polymer ?
#
loop_
_entity_poly.entity_id
_entity_poly.type
_entity_poly.pdbx_seq_one_letter_code
_entity_poly.pdbx_strand_id
1 'polypeptide(L)' 'MTLPLIRPIPLDGLLISAPVILAPMSGVTDQPFRRLARSLGTPMVVSEMIAS' A
#
# COMPACT_ATOMS: atom_id res chain seq x y z
N MET A 1 16.23 -8.08 19.16
CA MET A 1 15.07 -7.91 18.28
C MET A 1 15.12 -6.49 17.76
N THR A 2 15.51 -6.31 16.50
CA THR A 2 15.68 -4.96 15.93
C THR A 2 14.32 -4.30 15.79
N LEU A 3 14.15 -3.10 16.34
CA LEU A 3 12.96 -2.31 16.07
C LEU A 3 12.98 -1.95 14.57
N PRO A 4 11.87 -2.10 13.84
CA PRO A 4 11.84 -1.67 12.45
C PRO A 4 12.27 -0.20 12.39
N LEU A 5 13.24 0.10 11.52
CA LEU A 5 13.84 1.44 11.36
C LEU A 5 12.77 2.53 11.09
N ILE A 6 11.59 2.12 10.63
CA ILE A 6 10.48 2.97 10.27
C ILE A 6 9.21 2.47 10.96
N ARG A 7 8.46 3.39 11.58
CA ARG A 7 7.30 3.10 12.44
C ARG A 7 6.02 2.93 11.61
N PRO A 8 5.00 2.20 12.13
CA PRO A 8 3.65 2.19 11.55
C PRO A 8 3.07 3.60 11.36
N ILE A 9 2.17 3.77 10.38
CA ILE A 9 1.58 5.07 10.04
C ILE A 9 0.12 5.11 10.55
N PRO A 10 -0.19 5.93 11.56
CA PRO A 10 -1.58 6.18 11.95
C PRO A 10 -2.25 7.14 10.97
N LEU A 11 -3.46 6.81 10.53
CA LEU A 11 -4.32 7.60 9.65
C LEU A 11 -5.74 7.59 10.22
N ASP A 12 -6.06 8.54 11.10
CA ASP A 12 -7.42 8.81 11.62
C ASP A 12 -8.35 7.59 11.73
N GLY A 13 -8.03 6.67 12.65
CA GLY A 13 -8.79 5.45 12.91
C GLY A 13 -8.32 4.21 12.14
N LEU A 14 -7.41 4.38 11.18
CA LEU A 14 -6.72 3.29 10.47
C LEU A 14 -5.24 3.26 10.88
N LEU A 15 -4.73 2.07 11.18
CA LEU A 15 -3.30 1.86 11.40
C LEU A 15 -2.71 1.13 10.19
N ILE A 16 -1.79 1.78 9.47
CA ILE A 16 -0.97 1.11 8.47
C ILE A 16 0.15 0.38 9.19
N SER A 17 0.04 -0.95 9.29
CA SER A 17 0.90 -1.81 10.11
C SER A 17 2.38 -1.83 9.70
N ALA A 18 2.68 -1.44 8.46
CA ALA A 18 4.02 -1.26 7.95
C ALA A 18 4.13 0.08 7.19
N PRO A 19 5.28 0.76 7.21
CA PRO A 19 5.48 2.05 6.54
C PRO A 19 5.78 1.89 5.04
N VAL A 20 4.97 1.08 4.37
CA VAL A 20 5.04 0.83 2.93
C VAL A 20 3.62 0.89 2.39
N ILE A 21 3.44 1.61 1.29
CA ILE A 21 2.15 1.77 0.62
C ILE A 21 2.41 1.71 -0.87
N LEU A 22 1.51 1.05 -1.61
CA LEU A 22 1.57 1.07 -3.07
C LEU A 22 0.86 2.30 -3.63
N ALA A 23 1.63 3.19 -4.24
CA ALA A 23 1.12 4.40 -4.89
C ALA A 23 0.33 4.11 -6.19
N PRO A 24 -0.63 4.97 -6.56
CA PRO A 24 -1.31 4.89 -7.85
C PRO A 24 -0.40 5.37 -8.97
N MET A 25 -0.20 4.53 -9.99
CA MET A 25 0.61 4.82 -11.18
C MET A 25 -0.18 4.35 -12.41
N SER A 26 -0.52 5.28 -13.30
CA SER A 26 -1.35 5.01 -14.50
C SER A 26 -0.73 3.92 -15.37
N GLY A 27 -1.53 2.91 -15.73
CA GLY A 27 -1.08 1.76 -16.54
C GLY A 27 -0.10 0.82 -15.83
N VAL A 28 0.23 1.04 -14.56
CA VAL A 28 1.13 0.19 -13.76
C VAL A 28 0.38 -0.45 -12.60
N THR A 29 -0.34 0.34 -11.80
CA THR A 29 -1.02 -0.12 -10.58
C THR A 29 -2.40 -0.72 -10.89
N ASP A 30 -2.43 -1.68 -11.82
CA ASP A 30 -3.64 -2.39 -12.26
C ASP A 30 -4.11 -3.44 -11.22
N GLN A 31 -5.19 -4.16 -11.52
CA GLN A 31 -5.75 -5.13 -10.57
C GLN A 31 -4.79 -6.31 -10.28
N PRO A 32 -4.18 -7.00 -11.27
CA PRO A 32 -3.11 -7.98 -11.04
C PRO A 32 -1.97 -7.47 -10.17
N PHE A 33 -1.42 -6.29 -10.46
CA PHE A 33 -0.29 -5.72 -9.75
C PHE A 33 -0.64 -5.44 -8.28
N ARG A 34 -1.82 -4.87 -8.02
CA ARG A 34 -2.30 -4.63 -6.64
C ARG A 34 -2.47 -5.94 -5.85
N ARG A 35 -2.95 -7.01 -6.50
CA ARG A 35 -3.05 -8.34 -5.85
C ARG A 35 -1.68 -8.89 -5.48
N LEU A 36 -0.72 -8.81 -6.40
CA LEU A 36 0.65 -9.24 -6.15
C LEU A 36 1.26 -8.45 -4.98
N ALA A 37 1.20 -7.12 -5.02
CA ALA A 37 1.72 -6.29 -3.95
C ALA A 37 1.10 -6.61 -2.58
N ARG A 38 -0.21 -6.89 -2.53
CA ARG A 38 -0.88 -7.33 -1.31
C ARG A 38 -0.38 -8.68 -0.81
N SER A 39 -0.15 -9.64 -1.70
CA SER A 39 0.44 -10.94 -1.33
C SER A 39 1.89 -10.84 -0.84
N LEU A 40 2.62 -9.79 -1.28
CA LEU A 40 3.98 -9.49 -0.83
C LEU A 40 4.01 -8.71 0.50
N GLY A 41 2.85 -8.40 1.09
CA GLY A 41 2.76 -7.84 2.44
C GLY A 41 2.60 -6.33 2.53
N THR A 42 2.27 -5.62 1.43
CA THR A 42 1.90 -4.20 1.55
C THR A 42 0.58 -4.04 2.31
N PRO A 43 0.54 -3.24 3.40
CA PRO A 43 -0.66 -3.04 4.20
C PRO A 43 -1.73 -2.21 3.50
N MET A 44 -1.36 -1.45 2.47
CA MET A 44 -2.27 -0.60 1.71
C MET A 44 -1.90 -0.57 0.22
N VAL A 45 -2.91 -0.67 -0.63
CA VAL A 45 -2.81 -0.53 -2.10
C VAL A 45 -3.84 0.49 -2.59
N VAL A 46 -3.46 1.33 -3.55
CA VAL A 46 -4.32 2.35 -4.14
C VAL A 46 -4.62 1.99 -5.59
N SER A 47 -5.87 2.12 -6.04
CA SER A 47 -6.23 1.91 -7.44
C SER A 47 -5.85 3.11 -8.31
N GLU A 48 -5.63 2.87 -9.60
CA GLU A 48 -5.57 3.96 -10.58
C GLU A 48 -6.89 4.76 -10.62
N MET A 49 -6.79 6.02 -11.03
CA MET A 49 -7.95 6.85 -11.30
C MET A 49 -8.66 6.33 -12.55
N ILE A 50 -9.96 6.09 -12.47
CA ILE A 50 -10.79 5.76 -13.64
C ILE A 50 -11.61 7.00 -13.98
N ALA A 51 -11.43 7.52 -15.19
CA ALA A 51 -12.25 8.62 -15.70
C ALA A 51 -13.64 8.06 -16.12
N SER A 52 -14.70 8.72 -15.66
CA SER A 52 -16.10 8.42 -15.97
C SER A 52 -16.68 9.49 -16.88
#